data_AF-A0A8S0QF76-F1
#
_entry.id   AF-A0A8S0QF76-F1
#
_cell.length_a   1.000
_cell.length_b   1.000
_cell.length_c   1.000
_cell.angle_alpha   90.00
_cell.angle_beta   90.00
_cell.angle_gamma   90.00
#
_symmetry.space_group_name_H-M   'P 1'
#
loop_
_entity.id
_entity.type
_entity.pdbx_description
1 polymer ?
#
loop_
_entity_poly.entity_id
_entity_poly.type
_entity_poly.pdbx_seq_one_letter_code
_entity_poly.pdbx_strand_id
1 'polypeptide(L)'
;MPTDKEIIETVRISTKRCHEVMRVSKPIISLHSQHLLTQEEFINGITDVDGVQGDKRRQPALLRLALDDVVNFLSHRFCTGNNNLTLAKYDS
;
A
#
# COMPACT_ATOMS: atom_id res chain seq x y z
N MET A 1 11.21 -41.31 5.08
CA MET A 1 10.95 -40.38 3.97
C MET A 1 12.28 -40.18 3.25
N PRO A 2 12.32 -40.32 1.92
CA PRO A 2 13.54 -40.05 1.17
C PRO A 2 13.95 -38.59 1.34
N THR A 3 15.25 -38.34 1.33
CA THR A 3 15.82 -36.99 1.48
C THR A 3 15.69 -36.24 0.16
N ASP A 4 15.57 -34.91 0.20
CA ASP A 4 15.43 -34.05 -0.99
C ASP A 4 16.48 -34.36 -2.08
N LYS A 5 17.70 -34.70 -1.68
CA LYS A 5 18.80 -35.09 -2.60
C LYS A 5 18.49 -36.38 -3.38
N GLU A 6 17.94 -37.38 -2.70
CA GLU A 6 17.57 -38.68 -3.28
C GLU A 6 16.36 -38.52 -4.22
N ILE A 7 15.42 -37.63 -3.89
CA ILE A 7 14.26 -37.31 -4.74
C ILE A 7 14.72 -36.65 -6.04
N ILE A 8 15.66 -35.72 -5.96
CA ILE A 8 16.19 -35.03 -7.14
C ILE A 8 16.93 -36.01 -8.06
N GLU A 9 17.74 -36.91 -7.49
CA GLU A 9 18.50 -37.91 -8.23
C GLU A 9 17.58 -38.92 -8.94
N THR A 10 16.49 -39.32 -8.29
CA THR A 10 15.54 -40.31 -8.83
C THR A 10 14.61 -39.75 -9.91
N VAL A 11 14.18 -38.49 -9.80
CA VAL A 11 13.14 -37.90 -10.67
C VAL A 11 13.71 -37.38 -12.01
N ARG A 12 15.05 -37.36 -12.20
CA ARG A 12 15.72 -36.94 -13.44
C ARG A 12 15.24 -35.59 -14.00
N ILE A 13 14.79 -34.69 -13.12
CA ILE A 13 14.42 -33.31 -13.43
C ILE A 13 15.47 -32.36 -12.86
N SER A 14 15.56 -31.15 -13.42
CA SER A 14 16.44 -30.11 -12.86
C SER A 14 16.09 -29.83 -11.39
N THR A 15 17.11 -29.69 -10.55
CA THR A 15 17.01 -29.33 -9.12
C THR A 15 16.05 -28.16 -8.89
N LYS A 16 16.16 -27.12 -9.74
CA LYS A 16 15.32 -25.92 -9.71
C LYS A 16 13.83 -26.27 -9.85
N ARG A 17 13.50 -27.15 -10.80
CA ARG A 17 12.11 -27.55 -11.08
C ARG A 17 11.58 -28.49 -10.00
N CYS A 18 12.42 -29.37 -9.46
CA CYS A 18 12.06 -30.21 -8.32
C CYS A 18 11.71 -29.39 -7.08
N HIS A 19 12.53 -28.37 -6.77
CA HIS A 19 12.27 -27.45 -5.65
C HIS A 19 10.98 -26.67 -5.84
N GLU A 20 10.71 -26.21 -7.05
CA GLU A 20 9.47 -25.52 -7.37
C GLU A 20 8.25 -26.42 -7.19
N VAL A 21 8.30 -27.65 -7.71
CA VAL A 21 7.23 -28.65 -7.56
C VAL A 21 7.00 -28.98 -6.07
N MET A 22 8.07 -29.23 -5.32
CA MET A 22 7.98 -29.49 -3.88
C MET A 22 7.42 -28.29 -3.10
N ARG A 23 7.73 -27.07 -3.52
CA ARG A 23 7.20 -25.86 -2.88
C ARG A 23 5.70 -25.72 -3.10
N VAL A 24 5.23 -25.96 -4.34
CA VAL A 24 3.80 -25.83 -4.67
C VAL A 24 2.96 -27.02 -4.21
N SER A 25 3.58 -28.19 -4.00
CA SER A 25 2.88 -29.39 -3.52
C SER A 25 2.67 -29.43 -2.01
N LYS A 26 3.17 -28.43 -1.25
CA LYS A 26 2.94 -28.37 0.20
C LYS A 26 1.44 -28.19 0.47
N PRO A 27 0.88 -28.96 1.42
CA PRO A 27 -0.54 -28.82 1.76
C PRO A 27 -0.82 -27.43 2.33
N ILE A 28 -1.99 -26.89 2.01
CA ILE A 28 -2.48 -25.65 2.60
C ILE A 28 -2.93 -25.98 4.03
N ILE A 29 -2.33 -25.31 5.02
CA ILE A 29 -2.70 -25.43 6.43
C ILE A 29 -3.80 -24.43 6.78
N SER A 30 -4.66 -24.79 7.74
CA SER A 30 -5.70 -23.88 8.24
C SER A 30 -5.07 -22.71 8.99
N LEU A 31 -5.53 -21.49 8.71
CA LEU A 31 -5.12 -20.28 9.44
C LEU A 31 -5.51 -20.31 10.92
N HIS A 32 -6.58 -21.04 11.26
CA HIS A 32 -7.04 -21.23 12.63
C HIS A 32 -6.37 -22.42 13.33
N SER A 33 -5.44 -23.11 12.66
CA SER A 33 -4.65 -24.13 13.34
C SER A 33 -3.69 -23.47 14.32
N GLN A 34 -3.47 -24.13 15.45
CA GLN A 34 -2.50 -23.69 16.46
C GLN A 34 -1.10 -24.18 16.13
N HIS A 35 -0.11 -23.35 16.40
CA HIS A 35 1.30 -23.73 16.30
C HIS A 35 1.67 -24.68 17.45
N LEU A 36 2.31 -25.81 17.15
CA LEU A 36 2.54 -26.89 18.13
C LEU A 36 3.30 -26.46 19.39
N LEU A 37 4.21 -25.50 19.28
CA LEU A 37 5.08 -25.08 20.39
C LEU A 37 4.55 -23.87 21.15
N THR A 38 3.89 -22.94 20.46
CA THR A 38 3.45 -21.67 21.04
C THR A 38 1.96 -21.64 21.31
N GLN A 39 1.19 -22.61 20.79
CA GLN A 39 -0.28 -22.70 20.83
C GLN A 39 -1.02 -21.50 20.20
N GLU A 40 -0.30 -20.51 19.67
CA GLU A 40 -0.87 -19.38 18.96
C GLU A 40 -1.44 -19.83 17.60
N GLU A 41 -2.58 -19.26 17.22
CA GLU A 41 -3.14 -19.48 15.88
C GLU A 41 -2.23 -18.89 14.80
N PHE A 42 -2.08 -19.59 13.67
CA PHE A 42 -1.25 -19.13 12.56
C PHE A 42 -1.68 -17.75 12.03
N ILE A 43 -2.98 -17.43 12.10
CA ILE A 43 -3.51 -16.14 11.67
C ILE A 43 -2.89 -14.96 12.42
N ASN A 44 -2.54 -15.14 13.70
CA ASN A 44 -1.99 -14.07 14.53
C ASN A 44 -0.55 -13.70 14.14
N GLY A 45 0.19 -14.62 13.50
CA GLY A 45 1.53 -14.38 12.99
C GLY A 45 1.55 -13.72 11.60
N ILE A 46 0.40 -13.59 10.93
CA ILE A 46 0.32 -13.00 9.59
C ILE A 46 0.03 -11.51 9.73
N THR A 47 1.00 -10.69 9.32
CA THR A 47 0.82 -9.24 9.21
C THR A 47 0.57 -8.86 7.76
N ASP A 48 -0.43 -8.03 7.50
CA ASP A 48 -0.70 -7.47 6.18
C ASP A 48 0.40 -6.45 5.83
N VAL A 49 1.41 -6.91 5.08
CA VAL A 49 2.55 -6.09 4.65
C VAL A 49 2.11 -5.02 3.63
N ASP A 50 1.02 -5.25 2.90
CA ASP A 50 0.48 -4.32 1.91
C ASP A 50 -0.57 -3.35 2.51
N GLY A 51 -1.08 -3.67 3.69
CA GLY A 51 -2.07 -2.89 4.45
C GLY A 51 -1.52 -1.70 5.24
N VAL A 52 -0.20 -1.54 5.34
CA VAL A 52 0.47 -0.43 6.07
C VAL A 52 0.40 0.90 5.29
N GLN A 53 -0.70 1.13 4.60
CA GLN A 53 -0.93 2.30 3.76
C GLN A 53 -2.13 3.13 4.21
N GLY A 54 -2.48 3.07 5.50
CA GLY A 54 -3.42 4.02 6.10
C GLY A 54 -2.98 5.48 5.93
N ASP A 55 -1.67 5.73 5.78
CA ASP A 55 -1.12 7.08 5.60
C ASP A 55 -1.18 7.60 4.15
N LYS A 56 -0.97 6.76 3.13
CA LYS A 56 -1.05 7.23 1.73
C LYS A 56 -2.48 7.48 1.25
N ARG A 57 -3.51 7.05 1.99
CA ARG A 57 -4.90 7.48 1.74
C ARG A 57 -5.18 8.90 2.23
N ARG A 58 -4.44 9.39 3.24
CA ARG A 58 -4.58 10.75 3.81
C ARG A 58 -3.72 11.79 3.06
N GLN A 59 -2.58 11.37 2.52
CA GLN A 59 -1.68 12.25 1.75
C GLN A 59 -2.38 13.02 0.59
N PRO A 60 -3.26 12.39 -0.23
CA PRO A 60 -3.96 13.09 -1.30
C PRO A 60 -4.93 14.15 -0.78
N ALA A 61 -5.56 13.94 0.39
CA ALA A 61 -6.52 14.88 0.96
C ALA A 61 -5.83 16.13 1.49
N LEU A 62 -4.70 15.98 2.21
CA LEU A 62 -3.91 17.11 2.69
C LEU A 62 -3.26 17.90 1.55
N LEU A 63 -2.76 17.19 0.52
CA LEU A 63 -2.19 17.83 -0.66
C LEU A 63 -3.25 18.63 -1.44
N ARG A 64 -4.46 18.09 -1.59
CA ARG A 64 -5.58 18.80 -2.24
C ARG A 64 -5.97 20.06 -1.46
N LEU A 65 -6.03 20.00 -0.13
CA LEU A 65 -6.35 21.16 0.70
C LEU A 65 -5.32 22.29 0.55
N ALA A 66 -4.03 21.97 0.61
CA ALA A 66 -2.97 22.97 0.45
C ALA A 66 -2.96 23.60 -0.95
N LEU A 67 -3.30 22.83 -2.00
CA LEU A 67 -3.43 23.34 -3.36
C LEU A 67 -4.63 24.28 -3.52
N ASP A 68 -5.79 23.90 -2.99
CA ASP A 68 -7.01 24.74 -3.02
C ASP A 68 -6.79 26.09 -2.31
N ASP A 69 -6.11 26.11 -1.16
CA ASP A 69 -5.80 27.34 -0.43
C ASP A 69 -4.91 28.29 -1.25
N VAL A 70 -3.88 27.77 -1.93
CA VAL A 70 -2.99 28.58 -2.78
C VAL A 70 -3.73 29.12 -4.00
N VAL A 71 -4.56 28.30 -4.65
CA VAL A 71 -5.38 28.73 -5.80
C VAL A 71 -6.37 29.81 -5.38
N ASN A 72 -6.96 29.68 -4.20
CA ASN A 72 -7.87 30.68 -3.64
C ASN A 72 -7.16 32.00 -3.33
N PHE A 73 -5.96 31.95 -2.74
CA PHE A 73 -5.13 33.15 -2.51
C PHE A 73 -4.79 33.89 -3.82
N LEU A 74 -4.41 33.14 -4.87
CA LEU A 74 -4.12 33.72 -6.17
C LEU A 74 -5.37 34.34 -6.79
N SER A 75 -6.49 33.61 -6.80
CA SER A 75 -7.77 34.11 -7.34
C SER A 75 -8.21 35.38 -6.63
N HIS A 76 -8.12 35.42 -5.30
CA HIS A 76 -8.46 36.60 -4.51
C HIS A 76 -7.57 37.81 -4.84
N ARG A 77 -6.26 37.59 -5.05
CA ARG A 77 -5.32 38.65 -5.45
C ARG A 77 -5.64 39.24 -6.82
N PHE A 78 -6.09 38.43 -7.77
CA PHE A 78 -6.47 38.91 -9.10
C PHE A 78 -7.87 39.57 -9.10
N CYS A 79 -8.80 39.10 -8.28
CA CYS A 79 -10.13 39.70 -8.13
C CYS A 79 -10.13 41.03 -7.36
N THR A 80 -9.20 41.25 -6.42
CA THR A 80 -9.10 42.52 -5.68
C THR A 80 -8.39 43.64 -6.46
N GLY A 81 -7.72 43.32 -7.56
CA GLY A 81 -7.03 44.30 -8.41
C GLY A 81 -7.93 45.12 -9.34
N ASN A 82 -9.20 44.74 -9.52
CA ASN A 82 -10.09 45.34 -10.53
C ASN A 82 -11.22 46.23 -9.94
N ASN A 83 -11.19 46.55 -8.65
CA ASN A 83 -12.32 47.22 -7.97
C ASN A 83 -12.04 48.68 -7.57
N ASN A 84 -10.80 49.15 -7.63
CA ASN A 84 -10.40 50.45 -7.06
C ASN A 84 -10.16 51.54 -8.12
N LEU A 85 -11.00 51.58 -9.16
CA LEU A 85 -10.95 52.63 -10.19
C LEU A 85 -12.34 53.16 -10.53
N THR A 86 -13.18 53.41 -9.52
CA THR A 86 -14.47 54.11 -9.72
C THR A 86 -14.97 54.90 -8.50
N LEU A 87 -14.07 55.46 -7.67
CA LEU A 87 -14.49 56.32 -6.55
C LEU A 87 -13.68 57.63 -6.44
N ALA A 88 -13.40 58.27 -7.58
CA ALA A 88 -12.82 59.61 -7.64
C ALA A 88 -13.47 60.50 -8.72
N LYS A 89 -14.79 60.37 -8.91
CA LYS A 89 -15.59 61.27 -9.74
C LYS A 89 -16.97 61.50 -9.14
N TYR A 90 -17.04 62.10 -7.96
CA TYR A 90 -18.23 62.81 -7.49
C TYR A 90 -17.78 63.93 -6.54
N ASP A 91 -17.02 64.87 -7.10
CA ASP A 91 -16.93 66.23 -6.56
C ASP A 91 -17.30 67.18 -7.70
N SER A 92 -18.56 67.62 -7.72
CA SER A 92 -19.08 68.83 -8.38
C SER A 92 -20.41 69.21 -7.75
#